data_AF-A0A662GDM9-F1
#
_entry.id   AF-A0A662GDM9-F1
#
_cell.length_a   1.000
_cell.length_b   1.000
_cell.length_c   1.000
_cell.angle_alpha   90.00
_cell.angle_beta   90.00
_cell.angle_gamma   90.00
#
_symmetry.space_group_name_H-M   'P 1'
#
loop_
_entity.id
_entity.type
_entity.pdbx_description
1 polymer ?
#
loop_
_entity_poly.entity_id
_entity_poly.type
_entity_poly.pdbx_seq_one_letter_code
_entity_poly.pdbx_strand_id
1 'polypeptide(L)'
;MTDRKISASLLYMLMIVSALLLSIVTLYGAYNAYTENRIDEANYLAMTGIIGISMAVLMLNQIRRAPKLTLKPYHVVTMESCQNCDFKNVRDFRKGDYVFQNVGKCPKCGGDLLIVSIYREEREKREEGIF
;
A
#
# COMPACT_ATOMS: atom_id res chain seq x y z
N MET A 1 12.88 11.92 6.22
CA MET A 1 12.22 10.59 6.12
C MET A 1 12.62 9.84 4.85
N THR A 2 12.98 10.54 3.78
CA THR A 2 13.37 9.99 2.47
C THR A 2 14.73 9.28 2.49
N ASP A 3 15.74 9.81 3.19
CA ASP A 3 17.10 9.20 3.27
C ASP A 3 17.12 7.81 3.91
N ARG A 4 16.28 7.60 4.92
CA ARG A 4 16.15 6.31 5.61
C ARG A 4 15.49 5.23 4.72
N LYS A 5 14.64 5.64 3.78
CA LYS A 5 14.03 4.72 2.79
C LYS A 5 15.00 4.38 1.67
N ILE A 6 15.82 5.34 1.23
CA ILE A 6 16.84 5.15 0.20
C ILE A 6 17.94 4.20 0.71
N SER A 7 18.45 4.43 1.92
CA SER A 7 19.45 3.53 2.54
C SER A 7 18.94 2.09 2.73
N ALA A 8 17.69 1.90 3.15
CA ALA A 8 17.10 0.56 3.28
C ALA A 8 16.94 -0.16 1.92
N SER A 9 16.53 0.57 0.87
CA SER A 9 16.43 0.03 -0.49
C SER A 9 17.80 -0.37 -1.06
N LEU A 10 18.82 0.47 -0.83
CA LEU A 10 20.19 0.19 -1.24
C LEU A 10 20.77 -1.04 -0.53
N LEU A 11 20.55 -1.18 0.79
CA LEU A 11 20.98 -2.35 1.56
C LEU A 11 20.32 -3.64 1.04
N TYR A 12 19.03 -3.58 0.68
CA TYR A 12 18.32 -4.74 0.13
C TYR A 12 18.86 -5.15 -1.25
N MET A 13 19.14 -4.17 -2.11
CA MET A 13 19.77 -4.42 -3.41
C MET A 13 21.18 -5.02 -3.25
N LEU A 14 21.97 -4.54 -2.29
CA LEU A 14 23.29 -5.10 -1.98
C LEU A 14 23.19 -6.57 -1.53
N MET A 15 22.20 -6.92 -0.70
CA MET A 15 21.97 -8.31 -0.29
C MET A 15 21.69 -9.23 -1.48
N ILE A 16 20.81 -8.82 -2.40
CA ILE A 16 20.50 -9.61 -3.62
C ILE A 16 21.75 -9.79 -4.48
N VAL A 17 22.50 -8.71 -4.73
CA VAL A 17 23.73 -8.76 -5.53
C VAL A 17 24.76 -9.69 -4.89
N SER A 18 24.95 -9.59 -3.57
CA SER A 18 25.89 -10.46 -2.84
C SER A 18 25.50 -11.94 -2.92
N ALA A 19 24.20 -12.27 -2.81
CA ALA A 19 23.70 -13.64 -2.93
C ALA A 19 23.92 -14.20 -4.35
N LEU A 20 23.69 -13.39 -5.39
CA LEU A 20 23.95 -13.78 -6.78
C LEU A 20 25.44 -13.99 -7.05
N LEU A 21 26.31 -13.10 -6.56
CA LEU A 21 27.76 -13.26 -6.70
C LEU A 21 28.25 -14.54 -6.02
N LEU A 22 27.79 -14.83 -4.80
CA LEU A 22 28.13 -16.06 -4.10
C LEU A 22 27.66 -17.30 -4.87
N SER A 23 26.45 -17.27 -5.41
CA SER A 23 25.93 -18.38 -6.23
C SER A 23 26.79 -18.64 -7.47
N ILE A 24 27.21 -17.59 -8.18
CA ILE A 24 28.08 -17.70 -9.35
C ILE A 24 29.42 -18.33 -8.97
N VAL A 25 30.03 -17.90 -7.86
CA VAL A 25 31.29 -18.47 -7.37
C VAL A 25 31.14 -19.94 -7.01
N THR A 26 30.06 -20.32 -6.31
CA THR A 26 29.83 -21.72 -5.95
C THR A 26 29.57 -22.61 -7.16
N LEU A 27 28.86 -22.11 -8.18
CA LEU A 27 28.62 -22.86 -9.42
C LEU A 27 29.90 -23.06 -10.24
N TYR A 28 30.76 -22.05 -10.28
CA TYR A 28 32.09 -22.18 -10.88
C TYR A 28 32.95 -23.20 -10.12
N GLY A 29 32.93 -23.16 -8.78
CA GLY A 29 33.59 -24.15 -7.95
C GLY A 29 33.04 -25.57 -8.19
N ALA A 30 31.72 -25.72 -8.35
CA ALA A 30 31.10 -26.99 -8.66
C ALA A 30 31.57 -27.56 -10.01
N TYR A 31 31.74 -26.70 -11.02
CA TYR A 31 32.27 -27.08 -12.33
C TYR A 31 33.71 -27.61 -12.22
N ASN A 32 34.59 -26.89 -11.51
CA ASN A 32 35.97 -27.32 -11.33
C ASN A 32 36.05 -28.64 -10.53
N ALA A 33 35.28 -28.77 -9.45
CA ALA A 33 35.22 -30.00 -8.65
C ALA A 33 34.72 -31.20 -9.47
N TYR A 34 33.77 -30.98 -10.40
CA TYR A 34 33.32 -32.00 -11.33
C TYR A 34 34.44 -32.44 -12.28
N THR A 35 35.23 -31.51 -12.81
CA THR A 35 36.38 -31.85 -13.68
C THR A 35 37.50 -32.61 -12.95
N GLU A 36 37.64 -32.39 -11.64
CA GLU A 36 38.62 -33.08 -10.79
C GLU A 36 38.10 -34.42 -10.22
N ASN A 37 36.94 -34.92 -10.68
CA ASN A 37 36.26 -36.12 -10.16
C ASN A 37 35.93 -36.07 -8.66
N ARG A 38 35.87 -34.88 -8.05
CA ARG A 38 35.40 -34.67 -6.67
C ARG A 38 33.89 -34.49 -6.64
N ILE A 39 33.17 -35.60 -6.90
CA ILE A 39 31.72 -35.59 -7.11
C ILE A 39 30.93 -35.10 -5.88
N ASP A 40 31.37 -35.46 -4.67
CA ASP A 40 30.70 -35.03 -3.44
C ASP A 40 30.79 -33.51 -3.23
N GLU A 41 31.96 -32.93 -3.48
CA GLU A 41 32.17 -31.48 -3.43
C GLU A 41 31.38 -30.76 -4.52
N ALA A 42 31.39 -31.31 -5.74
CA ALA A 42 30.64 -30.75 -6.87
C ALA A 42 29.14 -30.69 -6.57
N ASN A 43 28.57 -31.76 -5.98
CA ASN A 43 27.16 -31.82 -5.62
C ASN A 43 26.79 -30.79 -4.55
N TYR A 44 27.57 -30.70 -3.46
CA TYR A 44 27.32 -29.72 -2.40
C TYR A 44 27.38 -28.27 -2.93
N LEU A 45 28.41 -27.96 -3.73
CA LEU A 45 28.58 -26.64 -4.33
C LEU A 45 27.47 -26.30 -5.34
N ALA A 46 27.00 -27.28 -6.11
CA ALA A 46 25.87 -27.09 -7.02
C ALA A 46 24.54 -26.81 -6.27
N MET A 47 24.25 -27.57 -5.21
CA MET A 47 23.03 -27.36 -4.41
C MET A 47 23.01 -25.98 -3.74
N THR A 48 24.13 -25.56 -3.15
CA THR A 48 24.26 -24.23 -2.54
C THR A 48 24.07 -23.11 -3.58
N GLY A 49 24.61 -23.28 -4.79
CA GLY A 49 24.41 -22.36 -5.90
C GLY A 49 22.93 -22.21 -6.32
N ILE A 50 22.20 -23.33 -6.40
CA ILE A 50 20.76 -23.35 -6.74
C ILE A 50 19.92 -22.68 -5.64
N ILE A 51 20.25 -22.93 -4.37
CA ILE A 51 19.57 -22.29 -3.23
C ILE A 51 19.76 -20.77 -3.27
N GLY A 52 20.98 -20.29 -3.57
CA GLY A 52 21.27 -18.86 -3.71
C GLY A 52 20.44 -18.19 -4.80
N ILE A 53 20.31 -18.82 -5.97
CA ILE A 53 19.48 -18.32 -7.09
C ILE A 53 18.00 -18.31 -6.69
N SER A 54 17.52 -19.40 -6.11
CA SER A 54 16.13 -19.53 -5.66
C SER A 54 15.78 -18.43 -4.67
N MET A 55 16.67 -18.14 -3.72
CA MET A 55 16.50 -17.08 -2.74
C MET A 55 16.48 -15.69 -3.37
N ALA A 56 17.38 -15.40 -4.31
CA ALA A 56 17.39 -14.14 -5.04
C ALA A 56 16.10 -13.90 -5.84
N VAL A 57 15.57 -14.95 -6.49
CA VAL A 57 14.29 -14.88 -7.22
C VAL A 57 13.12 -14.59 -6.28
N LEU A 58 13.08 -15.24 -5.11
CA LEU A 58 12.05 -15.00 -4.11
C LEU A 58 12.10 -13.56 -3.58
N MET A 59 13.30 -13.04 -3.29
CA MET A 59 13.49 -11.65 -2.87
C MET A 59 12.99 -10.65 -3.92
N LEU A 60 13.28 -10.87 -5.21
CA LEU A 60 12.75 -10.03 -6.29
C LEU A 60 11.22 -10.08 -6.39
N ASN A 61 10.61 -11.25 -6.17
CA ASN A 61 9.16 -11.41 -6.17
C ASN A 61 8.50 -10.74 -4.95
N GLN A 62 9.17 -10.73 -3.80
CA GLN A 62 8.68 -10.06 -2.60
C GLN A 62 8.54 -8.54 -2.79
N ILE A 63 9.48 -7.90 -3.52
CA ILE A 63 9.37 -6.48 -3.88
C ILE A 63 8.10 -6.22 -4.71
N ARG A 64 7.83 -7.08 -5.70
CA ARG A 64 6.65 -6.94 -6.56
C ARG A 64 5.34 -7.13 -5.80
N ARG A 65 5.36 -7.92 -4.73
CA ARG A 65 4.20 -8.21 -3.88
C ARG A 65 4.02 -7.23 -2.71
N ALA A 66 4.85 -6.18 -2.61
CA ALA A 66 4.67 -5.18 -1.57
C ALA A 66 3.24 -4.60 -1.67
N PRO A 67 2.41 -4.72 -0.62
CA PRO A 67 1.03 -4.26 -0.69
C PRO A 67 1.04 -2.75 -0.87
N LYS A 68 0.43 -2.29 -1.98
CA LYS A 68 0.07 -0.88 -2.10
C LYS A 68 -1.05 -0.66 -1.07
N LEU A 69 -0.72 -0.08 0.08
CA LEU A 69 -1.74 0.44 1.00
C LEU A 69 -2.47 1.57 0.27
N THR A 70 -3.52 1.21 -0.47
CA THR A 70 -4.43 2.17 -1.06
C THR A 70 -5.37 2.62 0.05
N LEU A 71 -5.00 3.70 0.75
CA LEU A 71 -5.95 4.40 1.61
C LEU A 71 -7.01 5.00 0.69
N LYS A 72 -8.15 4.31 0.53
CA LYS A 72 -9.30 4.88 -0.18
C LYS A 72 -9.79 6.06 0.67
N PRO A 73 -9.83 7.30 0.14
CA PRO A 73 -10.34 8.43 0.90
C PRO A 73 -11.80 8.17 1.25
N TYR A 74 -12.13 8.24 2.53
CA TYR A 74 -13.52 8.16 2.97
C TYR A 74 -14.22 9.46 2.57
N HIS A 75 -15.33 9.33 1.85
CA HIS A 75 -16.19 10.46 1.56
C HIS A 75 -17.04 10.75 2.79
N VAL A 76 -16.82 11.93 3.39
CA VAL A 76 -17.52 12.36 4.61
C VAL A 76 -18.46 13.50 4.22
N VAL A 77 -19.71 13.37 4.63
CA VAL A 77 -20.76 14.35 4.36
C VAL A 77 -21.29 14.92 5.66
N THR A 78 -21.72 16.17 5.58
CA THR A 78 -22.33 16.94 6.66
C THR A 78 -23.81 17.11 6.33
N MET A 79 -24.69 16.72 7.25
CA MET A 79 -26.13 16.96 7.16
C MET A 79 -26.52 18.14 8.04
N GLU A 80 -27.19 19.10 7.42
CA GLU A 80 -27.77 20.28 8.03
C GLU A 80 -29.29 20.10 8.13
N SER A 81 -29.88 20.39 9.29
CA SER A 81 -31.32 20.34 9.50
C SER A 81 -31.81 21.62 10.16
N CYS A 82 -32.98 22.10 9.74
CA CYS A 82 -33.65 23.18 10.42
C CYS A 82 -34.31 22.67 11.71
N GLN A 83 -34.33 23.49 12.76
CA GLN A 83 -35.07 23.17 13.98
C GLN A 83 -36.57 23.46 13.89
N ASN A 84 -36.99 24.32 12.95
CA ASN A 84 -38.36 24.82 12.89
C ASN A 84 -39.19 24.25 11.72
N CYS A 85 -38.55 23.50 10.81
CA CYS A 85 -39.24 22.82 9.70
C CYS A 85 -38.45 21.58 9.24
N ASP A 86 -39.05 20.78 8.35
CA ASP A 86 -38.45 19.54 7.82
C ASP A 86 -37.36 19.77 6.74
N PHE A 87 -36.74 20.94 6.70
CA PHE A 87 -35.69 21.23 5.74
C PHE A 87 -34.38 20.53 6.15
N LYS A 88 -33.88 19.66 5.27
CA LYS A 88 -32.59 18.98 5.40
C LYS A 88 -31.74 19.22 4.16
N ASN A 89 -30.45 19.43 4.35
CA ASN A 89 -29.48 19.62 3.30
C ASN A 89 -28.24 18.77 3.58
N VAL A 90 -27.73 18.06 2.57
CA VAL A 90 -26.52 17.23 2.69
C VAL A 90 -25.46 17.82 1.79
N ARG A 91 -24.26 18.07 2.33
CA ARG A 91 -23.13 18.62 1.59
C ARG A 91 -21.82 17.95 1.97
N ASP A 92 -20.80 18.18 1.17
CA ASP A 92 -19.44 17.74 1.48
C ASP A 92 -18.94 18.37 2.79
N PHE A 93 -18.23 17.56 3.58
CA PHE A 93 -17.59 18.00 4.81
C PHE A 93 -16.56 19.10 4.53
N ARG A 94 -16.65 20.20 5.30
CA ARG A 94 -15.67 21.28 5.28
C ARG A 94 -14.88 21.28 6.58
N LYS A 95 -13.57 21.57 6.49
CA LYS A 95 -12.72 21.66 7.69
C LYS A 95 -13.27 22.74 8.62
N GLY A 96 -13.58 22.35 9.86
CA GLY A 96 -14.19 23.23 10.87
C GLY A 96 -15.68 22.98 11.10
N ASP A 97 -16.32 22.11 10.31
CA ASP A 97 -17.68 21.65 10.59
C ASP A 97 -17.72 20.85 11.91
N TYR A 98 -18.67 21.16 12.80
CA TYR A 98 -18.94 20.38 14.01
C TYR A 98 -20.44 20.18 14.24
N VAL A 99 -20.80 19.12 14.97
CA VAL A 99 -22.21 18.81 15.28
C VAL A 99 -22.80 19.89 16.18
N PHE A 100 -24.02 20.33 15.87
CA PHE A 100 -24.73 21.47 16.46
C PHE A 100 -24.14 22.85 16.14
N GLN A 101 -23.30 22.97 15.11
CA GLN A 101 -22.88 24.26 14.60
C GLN A 101 -24.04 24.98 13.88
N ASN A 102 -24.25 26.26 14.19
CA ASN A 102 -25.17 27.13 13.45
C ASN A 102 -24.52 27.56 12.13
N VAL A 103 -25.09 27.11 11.01
CA VAL A 103 -24.61 27.36 9.65
C VAL A 103 -25.37 28.50 8.96
N GLY A 104 -26.41 29.05 9.61
CA GLY A 104 -27.16 30.20 9.12
C GLY A 104 -28.66 30.05 9.28
N LYS A 105 -29.41 30.75 8.42
CA LYS A 105 -30.88 30.74 8.43
C LYS A 105 -31.44 29.81 7.36
N CYS A 106 -32.53 29.14 7.69
CA CYS A 106 -33.24 28.26 6.79
C CYS A 106 -33.89 29.07 5.65
N PRO A 107 -33.70 28.67 4.38
CA PRO A 107 -34.29 29.37 3.23
C PRO A 107 -35.82 29.23 3.16
N LYS A 108 -36.41 28.26 3.86
CA LYS A 108 -37.87 28.01 3.83
C LYS A 108 -38.64 28.74 4.93
N CYS A 109 -38.08 28.86 6.13
CA CYS A 109 -38.81 29.38 7.30
C CYS A 109 -38.07 30.45 8.10
N GLY A 110 -36.82 30.77 7.74
CA GLY A 110 -36.01 31.74 8.48
C GLY A 110 -35.53 31.28 9.87
N GLY A 111 -35.82 30.04 10.28
CA GLY A 111 -35.32 29.42 11.51
C GLY A 111 -33.82 29.12 11.45
N ASP A 112 -33.23 28.74 12.59
CA ASP A 112 -31.82 28.36 12.65
C ASP A 112 -31.57 27.01 11.95
N LEU A 113 -30.49 26.98 11.16
CA LEU A 113 -30.01 25.80 10.45
C LEU A 113 -28.77 25.27 11.17
N LEU A 114 -28.81 24.02 11.60
CA LEU A 114 -27.74 23.39 12.38
C LEU A 114 -27.20 22.15 11.68
N ILE A 115 -25.91 21.89 11.84
CA ILE A 115 -25.33 20.60 11.49
C ILE A 115 -25.83 19.55 12.49
N VAL A 116 -26.60 18.56 12.04
CA VAL A 116 -27.14 17.51 12.90
C VAL A 116 -26.32 16.24 12.89
N SER A 117 -25.58 15.97 11.81
CA SER A 117 -24.73 14.79 11.73
C SER A 117 -23.60 14.97 10.72
N ILE A 118 -22.44 14.38 11.02
CA ILE A 118 -21.31 14.24 10.12
C ILE A 118 -21.00 12.76 10.04
N TYR A 119 -21.13 12.16 8.87
CA TYR A 119 -21.01 10.71 8.70
C TYR A 119 -20.30 10.37 7.40
N ARG A 120 -19.77 9.15 7.36
CA ARG A 120 -19.17 8.60 6.15
C ARG A 120 -20.28 8.12 5.23
N GLU A 121 -20.29 8.61 4.00
CA GLU A 121 -21.18 8.10 2.96
C GLU A 121 -20.56 6.83 2.35
N GLU A 122 -21.29 5.72 2.42
CA GLU A 122 -20.99 4.54 1.64
C GLU A 122 -21.53 4.75 0.23
N ARG A 123 -20.72 5.36 -0.63
CA ARG A 123 -21.00 5.31 -2.07
C ARG A 123 -20.88 3.85 -2.49
N GLU A 124 -22.02 3.20 -2.75
CA GLU A 124 -22.04 1.98 -3.54
C GLU A 124 -21.18 2.23 -4.77
N LYS A 125 -20.29 1.29 -5.09
CA LYS A 125 -19.55 1.34 -6.33
C LYS A 125 -20.59 1.36 -7.45
N ARG A 126 -20.93 2.53 -7.99
CA ARG A 126 -21.37 2.59 -9.37
C ARG A 126 -20.20 2.06 -10.15
N GLU A 127 -20.35 0.84 -10.64
CA GLU A 127 -19.59 0.37 -11.78
C GLU A 127 -19.82 1.45 -12.85
N GLU A 128 -18.83 2.33 -13.00
CA GLU A 128 -18.76 3.25 -14.11
C GLU A 128 -18.80 2.35 -15.34
N GLY A 129 -19.96 2.33 -15.99
CA GLY A 129 -20.23 1.55 -17.17
C GLY A 129 -19.13 1.84 -18.18
N ILE A 130 -18.37 0.79 -18.46
CA ILE A 130 -17.47 0.73 -19.61
C ILE A 130 -18.39 0.81 -20.84
N PHE A 131 -18.48 1.99 -21.43
CA PHE A 131 -18.87 2.18 -22.82
C PHE A 131 -17.66 2.74 -23.57
#